data_AF-A0A8D4BLV1-F1
#
_entry.id   AF-A0A8D4BLV1-F1
#
_cell.length_a   1.000
_cell.length_b   1.000
_cell.length_c   1.000
_cell.angle_alpha   90.00
_cell.angle_beta   90.00
_cell.angle_gamma   90.00
#
_symmetry.space_group_name_H-M   'P 1'
#
loop_
_entity.id
_entity.type
_entity.pdbx_description
1 polymer ?
#
loop_
_entity_poly.entity_id
_entity_poly.type
_entity_poly.pdbx_seq_one_letter_code
_entity_poly.pdbx_strand_id
1 'polypeptide(L)'
;MGLTTLYRKIMAFLFFLFFTCPILSPFVNGFTIYLNWIIPLVDVIFIYYLFRYISRKKFNTRVLLTFTFFFLFLIIRQDVTTIMKIVFLALTILYLHYLSKNKLFGTLYALAFFNIVIGIIQFVFVYINPAVSHAIGPTNISTLIWGQYATPTYTNFFTIFAYPRISGWSREAGFFASFVLVTYIIFLYDTNKNYSKTKNLFYHVFFIIGFLISLSKISLIAIPILLVIKFRKFFNEVPLFFGSFMFISSITFISNIFLQNKFMEDESIAHRLSGYTIMSKIDMNELFLGVPSLKDLSVFYQYPYLQSLYYADFKQFAGLPNTIVHQGLIFFIICMVLIKFLRFGFSDFLLVTLICATTDYFTSTSFVVLGFFFVLCSKQIKQKEEVVNYSENKKYTFPMVNVKNMPKSS
;
A
#
# COMPACT_ATOMS: atom_id res chain seq x y z
N MET A 1 -20.54 29.17 7.70
CA MET A 1 -20.40 27.74 7.28
C MET A 1 -19.45 27.53 6.08
N GLY A 2 -18.84 28.59 5.48
CA GLY A 2 -18.04 28.48 4.25
C GLY A 2 -16.54 28.20 4.41
N LEU A 3 -15.84 28.89 5.33
CA LEU A 3 -14.36 28.88 5.37
C LEU A 3 -13.77 27.54 5.84
N THR A 4 -14.33 26.94 6.91
CA THR A 4 -13.85 25.66 7.46
C THR A 4 -14.03 24.51 6.48
N THR A 5 -15.15 24.48 5.75
CA THR A 5 -15.44 23.46 4.74
C THR A 5 -14.53 23.61 3.54
N LEU A 6 -14.29 24.84 3.08
CA LEU A 6 -13.36 25.14 2.01
C LEU A 6 -11.93 24.73 2.38
N TYR A 7 -11.45 25.10 3.56
CA TYR A 7 -10.13 24.72 4.08
C TYR A 7 -9.93 23.20 4.06
N ARG A 8 -10.91 22.41 4.55
CA ARG A 8 -10.81 20.94 4.54
C ARG A 8 -10.72 20.37 3.12
N LYS A 9 -11.45 20.96 2.17
CA LYS A 9 -11.39 20.55 0.76
C LYS A 9 -10.03 20.87 0.14
N ILE A 10 -9.47 22.04 0.44
CA ILE A 10 -8.12 22.44 -0.01
C ILE A 10 -7.06 21.50 0.55
N MET A 11 -7.09 21.22 1.86
CA MET A 11 -6.13 20.29 2.47
C MET A 11 -6.26 18.87 1.93
N ALA A 12 -7.48 18.37 1.73
CA ALA A 12 -7.72 17.09 1.10
C ALA A 12 -7.19 17.05 -0.35
N PHE A 13 -7.41 18.12 -1.12
CA PHE A 13 -6.90 18.24 -2.48
C PHE A 13 -5.37 18.24 -2.51
N LEU A 14 -4.71 19.08 -1.71
CA LEU A 14 -3.25 19.13 -1.63
C LEU A 14 -2.66 17.79 -1.20
N PHE A 15 -3.23 17.17 -0.16
CA PHE A 15 -2.81 15.86 0.29
C PHE A 15 -2.91 14.83 -0.84
N PHE A 16 -4.08 14.70 -1.46
CA PHE A 16 -4.26 13.71 -2.52
C PHE A 16 -3.47 14.07 -3.79
N LEU A 17 -3.18 15.34 -4.06
CA LEU A 17 -2.38 15.75 -5.21
C LEU A 17 -0.97 15.20 -5.06
N PHE A 18 -0.29 15.48 -3.95
CA PHE A 18 1.04 14.94 -3.67
C PHE A 18 1.05 13.43 -3.45
N PHE A 19 -0.05 12.88 -2.94
CA PHE A 19 -0.22 11.44 -2.77
C PHE A 19 -0.37 10.72 -4.11
N THR A 20 -1.11 11.26 -5.07
CA THR A 20 -1.29 10.64 -6.39
C THR A 20 -0.16 10.95 -7.37
N CYS A 21 0.44 12.13 -7.24
CA CYS A 21 1.50 12.66 -8.09
C CYS A 21 2.76 12.92 -7.24
N PRO A 22 3.46 11.87 -6.76
CA PRO A 22 4.60 12.01 -5.86
C PRO A 22 5.79 12.77 -6.48
N ILE A 23 5.85 12.88 -7.81
CA ILE A 23 6.91 13.62 -8.53
C ILE A 23 6.91 15.12 -8.24
N LEU A 24 5.79 15.64 -7.72
CA LEU A 24 5.63 17.02 -7.31
C LEU A 24 6.30 17.30 -5.96
N SER A 25 6.85 16.27 -5.30
CA SER A 25 7.64 16.42 -4.07
C SER A 25 9.12 16.71 -4.39
N PRO A 26 9.81 17.54 -3.60
CA PRO A 26 11.23 17.82 -3.79
C PRO A 26 12.13 16.70 -3.28
N PHE A 27 13.37 16.70 -3.75
CA PHE A 27 14.45 15.80 -3.36
C PHE A 27 15.65 16.59 -2.87
N VAL A 28 16.06 16.32 -1.63
CA VAL A 28 17.12 17.05 -0.94
C VAL A 28 18.05 16.05 -0.28
N ASN A 29 19.37 16.19 -0.49
CA ASN A 29 20.41 15.37 0.15
C ASN A 29 20.19 13.85 0.07
N GLY A 30 19.69 13.35 -1.07
CA GLY A 30 19.46 11.91 -1.26
C GLY A 30 18.08 11.42 -0.82
N PHE A 31 17.20 12.29 -0.33
CA PHE A 31 15.88 11.92 0.18
C PHE A 31 14.75 12.70 -0.48
N THR A 32 13.67 12.00 -0.86
CA THR A 32 12.42 12.63 -1.30
C THR A 32 11.65 13.13 -0.08
N ILE A 33 11.40 14.43 -0.01
CA ILE A 33 10.54 15.03 1.02
C ILE A 33 9.10 14.96 0.53
N TYR A 34 8.44 13.85 0.81
CA TYR A 34 7.05 13.62 0.41
C TYR A 34 6.11 14.66 1.02
N LEU A 35 5.57 15.55 0.20
CA LEU A 35 4.72 16.64 0.68
C LEU A 35 3.40 16.11 1.29
N ASN A 36 2.92 14.95 0.86
CA ASN A 36 1.78 14.27 1.49
C ASN A 36 2.06 13.85 2.95
N TRP A 37 3.32 13.78 3.40
CA TRP A 37 3.66 13.58 4.81
C TRP A 37 3.56 14.87 5.64
N ILE A 38 3.80 16.01 5.00
CA ILE A 38 3.77 17.32 5.65
C ILE A 38 2.33 17.79 5.83
N ILE A 39 1.44 17.55 4.85
CA ILE A 39 0.05 18.03 4.90
C ILE A 39 -0.67 17.64 6.22
N PRO A 40 -0.63 16.38 6.71
CA PRO A 40 -1.23 16.03 7.99
C PRO A 40 -0.67 16.80 9.20
N LEU A 41 0.60 17.23 9.15
CA LEU A 41 1.25 17.96 10.24
C LEU A 41 0.87 19.44 10.28
N VAL A 42 0.48 20.01 9.14
CA VAL A 42 0.06 21.42 9.04
C VAL A 42 -1.47 21.59 9.03
N ASP A 43 -2.22 20.50 8.89
CA ASP A 43 -3.68 20.52 8.96
C ASP A 43 -4.17 20.68 10.40
N VAL A 44 -4.35 21.94 10.83
CA VAL A 44 -4.81 22.33 12.18
C VAL A 44 -6.11 21.63 12.58
N ILE A 45 -7.05 21.42 11.64
CA ILE A 45 -8.33 20.76 11.95
C ILE A 45 -8.12 19.27 12.19
N PHE A 46 -7.24 18.63 11.41
CA PHE A 46 -6.86 17.24 11.66
C PHE A 46 -6.09 17.08 12.98
N ILE A 47 -5.17 17.99 13.30
CA ILE A 47 -4.45 17.99 14.58
C ILE A 47 -5.44 18.10 15.74
N TYR A 48 -6.37 19.05 15.68
CA TYR A 48 -7.43 19.18 16.69
C TYR A 48 -8.32 17.91 16.77
N TYR A 49 -8.66 17.32 15.62
CA TYR A 49 -9.37 16.04 15.56
C TYR A 49 -8.59 14.93 16.27
N LEU A 50 -7.28 14.84 16.04
CA LEU A 50 -6.40 13.84 16.64
C LEU A 50 -6.34 14.01 18.17
N PHE A 51 -6.09 15.23 18.66
CA PHE A 51 -6.09 15.53 20.10
C PHE A 51 -7.42 15.16 20.76
N ARG A 52 -8.56 15.52 20.14
CA ARG A 52 -9.89 15.20 20.66
C ARG A 52 -10.19 13.70 20.59
N TYR A 53 -9.68 13.01 19.56
CA TYR A 53 -9.82 11.57 19.39
C TYR A 53 -9.06 10.80 20.47
N ILE A 54 -7.84 11.24 20.80
CA ILE A 54 -7.01 10.69 21.89
C ILE A 54 -7.63 11.01 23.26
N SER A 55 -7.96 12.28 23.52
CA SER A 55 -8.48 12.76 24.80
C SER A 55 -9.78 12.07 25.23
N ARG A 56 -10.66 11.73 24.28
CA ARG A 56 -11.96 11.07 24.57
C ARG A 56 -11.85 9.56 24.85
N LYS A 57 -10.65 9.00 25.02
CA LYS A 57 -10.38 7.55 25.19
C LYS A 57 -11.09 6.67 24.16
N LYS A 58 -11.47 7.22 22.99
CA LYS A 58 -12.00 6.46 21.85
C LYS A 58 -10.88 5.79 21.06
N PHE A 59 -9.64 6.05 21.44
CA PHE A 59 -8.48 5.38 20.88
C PHE A 59 -8.45 3.94 21.35
N ASN A 60 -8.33 3.01 20.40
CA ASN A 60 -8.15 1.61 20.74
C ASN A 60 -6.81 1.47 21.46
N THR A 61 -6.84 1.23 22.78
CA THR A 61 -5.64 1.08 23.62
C THR A 61 -4.67 0.05 23.05
N ARG A 62 -5.19 -0.95 22.31
CA ARG A 62 -4.37 -1.93 21.61
C ARG A 62 -3.49 -1.33 20.53
N VAL A 63 -4.05 -0.41 19.75
CA VAL A 63 -3.31 0.32 18.69
C VAL A 63 -2.22 1.18 19.33
N LEU A 64 -2.52 1.84 20.46
CA LEU A 64 -1.54 2.69 21.14
C LEU A 64 -0.38 1.86 21.65
N LEU A 65 -0.67 0.77 22.37
CA LEU A 65 0.34 -0.16 22.88
C LEU A 65 1.18 -0.76 21.76
N THR A 66 0.56 -1.15 20.64
CA THR A 66 1.30 -1.63 19.46
C THR A 66 2.29 -0.59 18.95
N PHE A 67 1.85 0.65 18.72
CA PHE A 67 2.75 1.69 18.25
C PHE A 67 3.83 2.00 19.28
N THR A 68 3.49 2.17 20.56
CA THR A 68 4.48 2.46 21.62
C THR A 68 5.53 1.36 21.74
N PHE A 69 5.13 0.08 21.77
CA PHE A 69 6.07 -1.04 21.86
C PHE A 69 6.97 -1.09 20.62
N PHE A 70 6.39 -0.86 19.45
CA PHE A 70 7.11 -0.83 18.19
C PHE A 70 8.13 0.33 18.12
N PHE A 71 7.75 1.52 18.59
CA PHE A 71 8.65 2.67 18.72
C PHE A 71 9.79 2.40 19.68
N LEU A 72 9.50 1.85 20.87
CA LEU A 72 10.53 1.52 21.86
C LEU A 72 11.53 0.50 21.30
N PHE A 73 11.04 -0.54 20.62
CA PHE A 73 11.89 -1.54 20.00
C PHE A 73 12.83 -0.93 18.94
N LEU A 74 12.30 -0.03 18.10
CA LEU A 74 13.11 0.61 17.07
C LEU A 74 14.12 1.62 17.64
N ILE A 75 13.77 2.34 18.73
CA ILE A 75 14.70 3.23 19.44
C ILE A 75 15.88 2.42 19.98
N ILE A 76 15.61 1.24 20.57
CA ILE A 76 16.66 0.33 21.06
C ILE A 76 17.60 -0.10 19.92
N ARG A 77 17.07 -0.27 18.70
CA ARG A 77 17.86 -0.63 17.50
C ARG A 77 18.56 0.54 16.80
N GLN A 78 18.31 1.78 17.21
CA GLN A 78 18.91 2.99 16.62
C GLN A 78 18.66 3.18 15.10
N ASP A 79 17.64 2.53 14.51
CA ASP A 79 17.30 2.70 13.09
C ASP A 79 16.31 3.86 12.87
N VAL A 80 16.85 5.07 12.89
CA VAL A 80 16.08 6.32 12.71
C VAL A 80 15.30 6.34 11.40
N THR A 81 15.85 5.80 10.32
CA THR A 81 15.21 5.83 8.99
C THR A 81 13.94 5.00 8.99
N THR A 82 13.99 3.79 9.55
CA THR A 82 12.83 2.91 9.67
C THR A 82 11.79 3.47 10.64
N ILE A 83 12.21 4.12 11.73
CA ILE A 83 11.30 4.84 12.64
C ILE A 83 10.51 5.90 11.86
N MET A 84 11.19 6.80 11.15
CA MET A 84 10.56 7.89 10.42
C MET A 84 9.58 7.39 9.36
N LYS A 85 9.98 6.38 8.58
CA LYS A 85 9.11 5.70 7.60
C LYS A 85 7.80 5.23 8.21
N ILE A 86 7.85 4.66 9.41
CA ILE A 86 6.68 4.05 10.06
C ILE A 86 5.81 5.11 10.73
N VAL A 87 6.40 6.15 11.31
CA VAL A 87 5.68 7.35 11.77
C VAL A 87 4.85 7.92 10.63
N PHE A 88 5.48 8.19 9.48
CA PHE A 88 4.80 8.80 8.34
C PHE A 88 3.78 7.88 7.69
N LEU A 89 4.05 6.58 7.59
CA LEU A 89 3.06 5.59 7.16
C LEU A 89 1.82 5.63 8.06
N ALA A 90 2.00 5.57 9.38
CA ALA A 90 0.90 5.60 10.35
C ALA A 90 0.12 6.92 10.30
N LEU A 91 0.82 8.05 10.25
CA LEU A 91 0.24 9.38 10.14
C LEU A 91 -0.62 9.50 8.87
N THR A 92 -0.09 9.02 7.74
CA THR A 92 -0.79 9.06 6.44
C THR A 92 -2.05 8.18 6.46
N ILE A 93 -1.98 6.98 7.05
CA ILE A 93 -3.15 6.10 7.22
C ILE A 93 -4.21 6.77 8.11
N LEU A 94 -3.81 7.40 9.22
CA LEU A 94 -4.72 8.13 10.10
C LEU A 94 -5.38 9.32 9.37
N TYR A 95 -4.63 10.02 8.53
CA TYR A 95 -5.15 11.11 7.72
C TYR A 95 -6.16 10.61 6.67
N LEU A 96 -5.87 9.50 5.97
CA LEU A 96 -6.83 8.86 5.06
C LEU A 96 -8.13 8.47 5.76
N HIS A 97 -8.05 7.93 6.98
CA HIS A 97 -9.22 7.61 7.80
C HIS A 97 -10.02 8.86 8.17
N TYR A 98 -9.34 9.95 8.54
CA TYR A 98 -9.97 11.25 8.78
C TYR A 98 -10.70 11.77 7.52
N LEU A 99 -10.05 11.74 6.36
CA LEU A 99 -10.66 12.19 5.10
C LEU A 99 -11.87 11.32 4.69
N SER A 100 -11.77 10.01 4.90
CA SER A 100 -12.87 9.06 4.66
C SER A 100 -14.09 9.37 5.55
N LYS A 101 -13.89 9.54 6.86
CA LYS A 101 -14.97 9.90 7.80
C LYS A 101 -15.64 11.23 7.47
N ASN A 102 -14.91 12.18 6.91
CA ASN A 102 -15.43 13.49 6.54
C ASN A 102 -15.97 13.56 5.09
N LYS A 103 -16.13 12.42 4.40
CA LYS A 103 -16.64 12.34 3.01
C LYS A 103 -15.79 13.11 1.99
N LEU A 104 -14.49 13.25 2.24
CA LEU A 104 -13.54 13.92 1.34
C LEU A 104 -12.74 12.95 0.46
N PHE A 105 -12.93 11.64 0.67
CA PHE A 105 -12.20 10.58 -0.02
C PHE A 105 -12.44 10.54 -1.54
N GLY A 106 -13.56 11.07 -2.02
CA GLY A 106 -13.84 11.19 -3.46
C GLY A 106 -12.80 12.02 -4.22
N THR A 107 -12.04 12.86 -3.53
CA THR A 107 -10.90 13.62 -4.08
C THR A 107 -9.77 12.70 -4.54
N LEU A 108 -9.57 11.55 -3.89
CA LEU A 108 -8.62 10.52 -4.34
C LEU A 108 -8.98 10.03 -5.75
N TYR A 109 -10.25 9.69 -5.97
CA TYR A 109 -10.71 9.15 -7.26
C TYR A 109 -10.60 10.21 -8.37
N ALA A 110 -10.92 11.46 -8.06
CA ALA A 110 -10.79 12.56 -9.01
C ALA A 110 -9.32 12.79 -9.43
N LEU A 111 -8.38 12.72 -8.49
CA LEU A 111 -6.95 12.89 -8.78
C LEU A 111 -6.31 11.65 -9.40
N ALA A 112 -6.77 10.45 -9.02
CA ALA A 112 -6.39 9.21 -9.71
C ALA A 112 -6.85 9.25 -11.17
N PHE A 113 -8.07 9.71 -11.43
CA PHE A 113 -8.58 9.94 -12.78
C PHE A 113 -7.73 10.95 -13.55
N PHE A 114 -7.42 12.10 -12.94
CA PHE A 114 -6.52 13.09 -13.55
C PHE A 114 -5.18 12.47 -13.95
N ASN A 115 -4.56 11.69 -13.06
CA ASN A 115 -3.30 11.03 -13.34
C ASN A 115 -3.42 9.97 -14.45
N ILE A 116 -4.54 9.25 -14.53
CA ILE A 116 -4.84 8.33 -15.64
C ILE A 116 -5.00 9.08 -16.96
N VAL A 117 -5.63 10.25 -16.97
CA VAL A 117 -5.76 11.09 -18.18
C VAL A 117 -4.39 11.54 -18.67
N ILE A 118 -3.50 12.00 -17.77
CA ILE A 118 -2.11 12.30 -18.13
C ILE A 118 -1.43 11.07 -18.71
N GLY A 119 -1.66 9.89 -18.12
CA GLY A 119 -1.22 8.63 -18.68
C GLY A 119 -1.72 8.39 -20.11
N ILE A 120 -3.02 8.49 -20.36
CA ILE A 120 -3.59 8.30 -21.70
C ILE A 120 -2.94 9.27 -22.70
N ILE A 121 -2.74 10.53 -22.32
CA ILE A 121 -2.06 11.54 -23.15
C ILE A 121 -0.61 11.10 -23.44
N GLN A 122 0.14 10.69 -22.42
CA GLN A 122 1.49 10.14 -22.59
C GLN A 122 1.48 8.96 -23.56
N PHE A 123 0.59 8.00 -23.36
CA PHE A 123 0.49 6.79 -24.18
C PHE A 123 0.22 7.11 -25.64
N VAL A 124 -0.75 7.98 -25.93
CA VAL A 124 -1.06 8.42 -27.31
C VAL A 124 0.15 9.13 -27.93
N PHE A 125 0.77 10.05 -27.22
CA PHE A 125 1.93 10.79 -27.75
C PHE A 125 3.18 9.92 -27.90
N VAL A 126 3.35 8.82 -27.15
CA VAL A 126 4.47 7.89 -27.42
C VAL A 126 4.43 7.38 -28.87
N TYR A 127 3.25 7.19 -29.46
CA TYR A 127 3.14 6.73 -30.86
C TYR A 127 3.17 7.85 -31.89
N ILE A 128 2.62 9.03 -31.57
CA ILE A 128 2.47 10.13 -32.54
C ILE A 128 3.69 11.07 -32.50
N ASN A 129 4.10 11.47 -31.30
CA ASN A 129 5.21 12.39 -31.07
C ASN A 129 5.88 12.09 -29.71
N PRO A 130 6.87 11.18 -29.68
CA PRO A 130 7.54 10.77 -28.45
C PRO A 130 8.10 11.94 -27.64
N ALA A 131 8.57 13.01 -28.31
CA ALA A 131 9.11 14.19 -27.64
C ALA A 131 8.07 14.87 -26.74
N VAL A 132 6.81 14.95 -27.18
CA VAL A 132 5.72 15.47 -26.35
C VAL A 132 5.46 14.55 -25.16
N SER A 133 5.46 13.24 -25.36
CA SER A 133 5.25 12.27 -24.28
C SER A 133 6.34 12.35 -23.20
N HIS A 134 7.61 12.46 -23.62
CA HIS A 134 8.73 12.69 -22.71
C HIS A 134 8.66 14.06 -22.03
N ALA A 135 8.22 15.12 -22.73
CA ALA A 135 8.07 16.46 -22.16
C ALA A 135 7.05 16.51 -21.01
N ILE A 136 5.95 15.76 -21.12
CA ILE A 136 4.95 15.63 -20.05
C ILE A 136 5.23 14.44 -19.10
N GLY A 137 6.36 13.77 -19.29
CA GLY A 137 6.82 12.65 -18.48
C GLY A 137 7.23 13.07 -17.06
N PRO A 138 7.24 12.13 -16.11
CA PRO A 138 7.48 12.45 -14.71
C PRO A 138 8.84 13.10 -14.44
N THR A 139 9.88 12.74 -15.22
CA THR A 139 11.23 13.34 -15.08
C THR A 139 11.20 14.80 -15.45
N ASN A 140 10.71 15.14 -16.64
CA ASN A 140 10.69 16.51 -17.12
C ASN A 140 9.80 17.40 -16.26
N ILE A 141 8.65 16.89 -15.80
CA ILE A 141 7.75 17.64 -14.90
C ILE A 141 8.40 17.87 -13.53
N SER A 142 9.07 16.87 -12.96
CA SER A 142 9.77 17.07 -11.68
C SER A 142 10.93 18.07 -11.81
N THR A 143 11.71 17.99 -12.88
CA THR A 143 12.80 18.94 -13.19
C THR A 143 12.28 20.34 -13.49
N LEU A 144 11.15 20.47 -14.16
CA LEU A 144 10.54 21.78 -14.43
C LEU A 144 10.14 22.50 -13.13
N ILE A 145 9.60 21.76 -12.16
CA ILE A 145 9.11 22.33 -10.91
C ILE A 145 10.25 22.61 -9.92
N TRP A 146 11.19 21.68 -9.79
CA TRP A 146 12.18 21.69 -8.70
C TRP A 146 13.63 21.90 -9.16
N GLY A 147 13.91 21.88 -10.47
CA GLY A 147 15.26 21.99 -11.02
C GLY A 147 16.20 20.95 -10.42
N GLN A 148 17.24 21.41 -9.72
CA GLN A 148 18.21 20.56 -9.03
C GLN A 148 17.63 19.72 -7.88
N TYR A 149 16.46 20.11 -7.35
CA TYR A 149 15.78 19.39 -6.28
C TYR A 149 14.71 18.42 -6.83
N ALA A 150 14.78 18.06 -8.12
CA ALA A 150 13.82 17.14 -8.74
C ALA A 150 13.89 15.74 -8.12
N THR A 151 12.72 15.15 -7.87
CA THR A 151 12.64 13.77 -7.41
C THR A 151 13.13 12.82 -8.51
N PRO A 152 14.01 11.86 -8.19
CA PRO A 152 14.41 10.83 -9.14
C PRO A 152 13.20 10.03 -9.61
N THR A 153 13.05 9.94 -10.93
CA THR A 153 11.94 9.27 -11.63
C THR A 153 12.50 8.55 -12.85
N TYR A 154 11.78 7.54 -13.33
CA TYR A 154 12.17 6.80 -14.54
C TYR A 154 11.10 6.98 -15.62
N THR A 155 11.32 7.99 -16.48
CA THR A 155 10.51 8.18 -17.70
C THR A 155 11.02 7.25 -18.81
N ASN A 156 10.91 5.94 -18.57
CA ASN A 156 11.29 4.94 -19.57
C ASN A 156 10.03 4.23 -20.06
N PHE A 157 9.61 4.56 -21.27
CA PHE A 157 8.51 3.92 -21.99
C PHE A 157 8.94 2.56 -22.57
N PHE A 158 9.55 1.70 -21.75
CA PHE A 158 9.97 0.38 -22.19
C PHE A 158 8.75 -0.45 -22.61
N THR A 159 8.89 -1.15 -23.73
CA THR A 159 7.88 -2.08 -24.21
C THR A 159 7.83 -3.30 -23.29
N ILE A 160 6.67 -3.56 -22.67
CA ILE A 160 6.41 -4.78 -21.90
C ILE A 160 5.10 -5.35 -22.44
N PHE A 161 5.06 -6.66 -22.72
CA PHE A 161 3.90 -7.34 -23.32
C PHE A 161 3.35 -6.62 -24.57
N ALA A 162 4.26 -6.22 -25.48
CA ALA A 162 4.01 -5.61 -26.79
C ALA A 162 3.68 -4.09 -26.85
N TYR A 163 3.54 -3.38 -25.72
CA TYR A 163 3.30 -1.92 -25.74
C TYR A 163 4.18 -1.15 -24.73
N PRO A 164 4.54 0.12 -25.01
CA PRO A 164 5.19 1.02 -24.07
C PRO A 164 4.33 1.19 -22.82
N ARG A 165 4.90 0.86 -21.67
CA ARG A 165 4.28 1.14 -20.37
C ARG A 165 4.46 2.61 -20.03
N ILE A 166 3.43 3.20 -19.43
CA ILE A 166 3.45 4.60 -18.99
C ILE A 166 3.21 4.73 -17.49
N SER A 167 3.56 5.89 -16.92
CA SER A 167 3.52 6.13 -15.48
C SER A 167 2.65 7.31 -15.05
N GLY A 168 2.06 8.07 -15.98
CA GLY A 168 1.43 9.34 -15.66
C GLY A 168 2.43 10.24 -14.94
N TRP A 169 2.02 10.77 -13.78
CA TRP A 169 2.87 11.51 -12.84
C TRP A 169 3.24 10.71 -11.59
N SER A 170 3.25 9.38 -11.69
CA SER A 170 3.96 8.54 -10.71
C SER A 170 5.44 8.42 -11.08
N ARG A 171 6.26 8.03 -10.09
CA ARG A 171 7.74 7.93 -10.27
C ARG A 171 8.13 6.93 -11.36
N GLU A 172 7.36 5.85 -11.48
CA GLU A 172 7.61 4.73 -12.38
C GLU A 172 6.29 4.05 -12.78
N ALA A 173 6.28 3.33 -13.91
CA ALA A 173 5.09 2.67 -14.42
C ALA A 173 4.57 1.56 -13.49
N GLY A 174 5.47 0.80 -12.85
CA GLY A 174 5.07 -0.21 -11.85
C GLY A 174 4.37 0.39 -10.63
N PHE A 175 4.82 1.58 -10.19
CA PHE A 175 4.20 2.29 -9.07
C PHE A 175 2.82 2.81 -9.46
N PHE A 176 2.69 3.29 -10.70
CA PHE A 176 1.42 3.72 -11.25
C PHE A 176 0.41 2.57 -11.34
N ALA A 177 0.82 1.41 -11.88
CA ALA A 177 -0.03 0.22 -11.99
C ALA A 177 -0.53 -0.26 -10.61
N SER A 178 0.37 -0.33 -9.62
CA SER A 178 0.02 -0.70 -8.25
C SER A 178 -0.92 0.33 -7.61
N PHE A 179 -0.68 1.63 -7.83
CA PHE A 179 -1.56 2.69 -7.34
C PHE A 179 -2.97 2.60 -7.95
N VAL A 180 -3.07 2.43 -9.27
CA VAL A 180 -4.34 2.28 -9.98
C VAL A 180 -5.09 1.04 -9.47
N LEU A 181 -4.40 -0.11 -9.34
CA LEU A 181 -5.00 -1.35 -8.86
C LEU A 181 -5.57 -1.22 -7.45
N VAL A 182 -4.76 -0.75 -6.50
CA VAL A 182 -5.20 -0.64 -5.09
C VAL A 182 -6.29 0.42 -4.94
N THR A 183 -6.18 1.54 -5.65
CA THR A 183 -7.24 2.57 -5.67
C THR A 183 -8.53 2.02 -6.26
N TYR A 184 -8.45 1.21 -7.32
CA TYR A 184 -9.62 0.56 -7.91
C TYR A 184 -10.27 -0.44 -6.95
N ILE A 185 -9.49 -1.26 -6.26
CA ILE A 185 -9.99 -2.15 -5.20
C ILE A 185 -10.73 -1.33 -4.13
N ILE A 186 -10.14 -0.24 -3.64
CA ILE A 186 -10.81 0.62 -2.66
C ILE A 186 -12.10 1.21 -3.23
N PHE A 187 -12.09 1.67 -4.49
CA PHE A 187 -13.27 2.18 -5.17
C PHE A 187 -14.40 1.14 -5.28
N LEU A 188 -14.08 -0.14 -5.48
CA LEU A 188 -15.06 -1.23 -5.49
C LEU A 188 -15.73 -1.42 -4.13
N TYR A 189 -14.98 -1.27 -3.04
CA TYR A 189 -15.46 -1.48 -1.67
C TYR A 189 -15.98 -0.21 -0.98
N ASP A 190 -15.79 0.97 -1.56
CA ASP A 190 -16.28 2.21 -0.97
C ASP A 190 -17.81 2.33 -1.08
N THR A 191 -18.49 2.04 0.04
CA THR A 191 -19.95 2.11 0.16
C THR A 191 -20.47 3.53 0.41
N ASN A 192 -19.60 4.50 0.68
CA ASN A 192 -20.02 5.88 0.95
C ASN A 192 -20.09 6.74 -0.34
N LYS A 193 -19.87 6.13 -1.51
CA LYS A 193 -19.92 6.83 -2.80
C LYS A 193 -21.37 7.09 -3.23
N ASN A 194 -21.74 8.37 -3.34
CA ASN A 194 -22.99 8.82 -3.96
C ASN A 194 -22.75 9.20 -5.42
N TYR A 195 -22.45 8.21 -6.27
CA TYR A 195 -22.28 8.42 -7.71
C TYR A 195 -23.48 7.89 -8.48
N SER A 196 -23.90 8.61 -9.53
CA SER A 196 -24.87 8.10 -10.49
C SER A 196 -24.34 6.83 -11.17
N LYS A 197 -25.23 5.96 -11.67
CA LYS A 197 -24.85 4.72 -12.37
C LYS A 197 -23.85 4.98 -13.51
N THR A 198 -24.08 6.04 -14.29
CA THR A 198 -23.21 6.49 -15.38
C THR A 198 -21.82 6.90 -14.88
N LYS A 199 -21.75 7.70 -13.81
CA LYS A 199 -20.48 8.13 -13.23
C LYS A 199 -19.70 6.95 -12.64
N ASN A 200 -20.39 5.98 -12.04
CA ASN A 200 -19.77 4.77 -11.53
C ASN A 200 -19.16 3.94 -12.68
N LEU A 201 -19.92 3.69 -13.75
CA LEU A 201 -19.43 2.99 -14.95
C LEU A 201 -18.21 3.68 -15.56
N PHE A 202 -18.24 5.01 -15.64
CA PHE A 202 -17.14 5.82 -16.13
C PHE A 202 -15.84 5.54 -15.35
N TYR A 203 -15.87 5.61 -14.01
CA TYR A 203 -14.68 5.29 -13.20
C TYR A 203 -14.17 3.86 -13.42
N HIS A 204 -15.05 2.86 -13.55
CA HIS A 204 -14.62 1.49 -13.84
C HIS A 204 -13.82 1.41 -15.15
N VAL A 205 -14.33 2.03 -16.23
CA VAL A 205 -13.64 2.05 -17.52
C VAL A 205 -12.27 2.74 -17.40
N PHE A 206 -12.20 3.88 -16.71
CA PHE A 206 -10.94 4.60 -16.53
C PHE A 206 -9.92 3.83 -15.71
N PHE A 207 -10.32 3.16 -14.63
CA PHE A 207 -9.38 2.32 -13.86
C PHE A 207 -8.85 1.15 -14.69
N ILE A 208 -9.70 0.52 -15.52
CA ILE A 208 -9.27 -0.55 -16.43
C ILE A 208 -8.28 -0.01 -17.46
N ILE A 209 -8.59 1.10 -18.13
CA ILE A 209 -7.70 1.73 -19.11
C ILE A 209 -6.37 2.11 -18.44
N GLY A 210 -6.42 2.76 -17.27
CA GLY A 210 -5.25 3.14 -16.50
C GLY A 210 -4.36 1.96 -16.13
N PHE A 211 -4.97 0.80 -15.81
CA PHE A 211 -4.23 -0.43 -15.52
C PHE A 211 -3.60 -1.05 -16.78
N LEU A 212 -4.32 -1.04 -17.91
CA LEU A 212 -3.85 -1.61 -19.17
C LEU A 212 -2.66 -0.82 -19.76
N ILE A 213 -2.72 0.51 -19.74
CA ILE A 213 -1.62 1.36 -20.25
C ILE A 213 -0.38 1.35 -19.34
N SER A 214 -0.54 0.96 -18.07
CA SER A 214 0.55 0.88 -17.10
C SER A 214 1.08 -0.54 -16.88
N LEU A 215 0.66 -1.52 -17.71
CA LEU A 215 1.07 -2.91 -17.56
C LEU A 215 2.59 -3.04 -17.42
N SER A 216 2.99 -3.74 -16.37
CA SER A 216 4.37 -4.07 -16.08
C SER A 216 4.47 -5.55 -15.71
N LYS A 217 5.69 -6.09 -15.62
CA LYS A 217 5.91 -7.46 -15.10
C LYS A 217 5.22 -7.68 -13.73
N ILE A 218 5.05 -6.61 -12.95
CA ILE A 218 4.43 -6.60 -11.62
C ILE A 218 2.90 -6.68 -11.70
N SER A 219 2.29 -6.24 -12.80
CA SER A 219 0.84 -6.26 -12.97
C SER A 219 0.23 -7.66 -12.87
N LEU A 220 1.02 -8.72 -13.09
CA LEU A 220 0.61 -10.11 -12.85
C LEU A 220 0.27 -10.40 -11.37
N ILE A 221 0.83 -9.64 -10.42
CA ILE A 221 0.51 -9.74 -8.99
C ILE A 221 -0.94 -9.32 -8.70
N ALA A 222 -1.60 -8.62 -9.62
CA ALA A 222 -3.03 -8.32 -9.49
C ALA A 222 -3.87 -9.60 -9.36
N ILE A 223 -3.50 -10.68 -10.07
CA ILE A 223 -4.23 -11.96 -10.03
C ILE A 223 -4.23 -12.56 -8.62
N PRO A 224 -3.09 -12.83 -7.97
CA PRO A 224 -3.09 -13.35 -6.60
C PRO A 224 -3.73 -12.38 -5.61
N ILE A 225 -3.61 -11.05 -5.79
CA ILE A 225 -4.32 -10.07 -4.93
C ILE A 225 -5.83 -10.29 -5.01
N LEU A 226 -6.40 -10.35 -6.23
CA LEU A 226 -7.84 -10.55 -6.42
C LEU A 226 -8.31 -11.92 -5.89
N LEU A 227 -7.48 -12.97 -6.03
CA LEU A 227 -7.77 -14.28 -5.44
C LEU A 227 -7.82 -14.21 -3.91
N VAL A 228 -6.87 -13.55 -3.26
CA VAL A 228 -6.87 -13.38 -1.80
C VAL A 228 -8.09 -12.59 -1.33
N ILE A 229 -8.50 -11.55 -2.05
CA ILE A 229 -9.72 -10.78 -1.74
C ILE A 229 -10.96 -11.67 -1.87
N LYS A 230 -11.09 -12.40 -2.99
CA LYS A 230 -12.25 -13.26 -3.27
C LYS A 230 -12.38 -14.40 -2.25
N PHE A 231 -11.27 -15.07 -1.94
CA PHE A 231 -11.22 -16.23 -1.04
C PHE A 231 -10.76 -15.88 0.38
N ARG A 232 -10.97 -14.62 0.81
CA ARG A 232 -10.51 -14.12 2.12
C ARG A 232 -10.95 -14.97 3.31
N LYS A 233 -12.16 -15.54 3.25
CA LYS A 233 -12.69 -16.43 4.29
C LYS A 233 -11.83 -17.69 4.44
N PHE A 234 -11.58 -18.38 3.32
CA PHE A 234 -10.74 -19.58 3.27
C PHE A 234 -9.31 -19.31 3.77
N PHE A 235 -8.68 -18.23 3.29
CA PHE A 235 -7.34 -17.87 3.77
C PHE A 235 -7.32 -17.59 5.28
N ASN A 236 -8.39 -17.01 5.85
CA ASN A 236 -8.43 -16.73 7.29
C ASN A 236 -8.72 -17.94 8.18
N GLU A 237 -9.04 -19.10 7.62
CA GLU A 237 -9.10 -20.36 8.38
C GLU A 237 -7.70 -20.81 8.81
N VAL A 238 -6.68 -20.43 8.04
CA VAL A 238 -5.28 -20.72 8.37
C VAL A 238 -4.78 -19.73 9.44
N PRO A 239 -4.21 -20.21 10.56
CA PRO A 239 -3.62 -19.34 11.57
C PRO A 239 -2.53 -18.43 10.98
N LEU A 240 -2.55 -17.14 11.33
CA LEU A 240 -1.65 -16.11 10.77
C LEU A 240 -0.17 -16.55 10.73
N PHE A 241 0.37 -17.03 11.86
CA PHE A 241 1.78 -17.42 11.93
C PHE A 241 2.11 -18.61 11.02
N PHE A 242 1.27 -19.65 11.06
CA PHE A 242 1.45 -20.85 10.25
C PHE A 242 1.34 -20.53 8.75
N GLY A 243 0.30 -19.80 8.34
CA GLY A 243 0.13 -19.38 6.95
C GLY A 243 1.27 -18.50 6.45
N SER A 244 1.77 -17.58 7.28
CA SER A 244 2.89 -16.71 6.91
C SER A 244 4.18 -17.50 6.71
N PHE A 245 4.44 -18.49 7.57
CA PHE A 245 5.58 -19.40 7.41
C PHE A 245 5.45 -20.23 6.14
N MET A 246 4.28 -20.85 5.89
CA MET A 246 4.03 -21.59 4.64
C MET A 246 4.22 -20.71 3.40
N PHE A 247 3.76 -19.46 3.43
CA PHE A 247 3.99 -18.52 2.35
C PHE A 247 5.47 -18.26 2.11
N ILE A 248 6.24 -17.97 3.16
CA ILE A 248 7.70 -17.75 3.05
C ILE A 248 8.37 -19.01 2.48
N SER A 249 8.09 -20.19 3.04
CA SER A 249 8.68 -21.45 2.60
C SER A 249 8.35 -21.76 1.14
N SER A 250 7.10 -21.54 0.70
CA SER A 250 6.70 -21.79 -0.69
C SER A 250 7.37 -20.83 -1.68
N ILE A 251 7.49 -19.54 -1.36
CA ILE A 251 8.22 -18.59 -2.20
C ILE A 251 9.72 -18.88 -2.22
N THR A 252 10.32 -19.26 -1.09
CA THR A 252 11.72 -19.71 -1.03
C THR A 252 11.96 -20.94 -1.90
N PHE A 253 11.06 -21.93 -1.86
CA PHE A 253 11.13 -23.11 -2.71
C PHE A 253 11.05 -22.75 -4.20
N ILE A 254 10.08 -21.91 -4.59
CA ILE A 254 9.96 -21.41 -5.96
C ILE A 254 11.22 -20.64 -6.37
N SER A 255 11.72 -19.75 -5.53
CA SER A 255 12.91 -18.94 -5.81
C SER A 255 14.15 -19.82 -6.06
N ASN A 256 14.32 -20.89 -5.27
CA ASN A 256 15.40 -21.85 -5.46
C ASN A 256 15.30 -22.61 -6.79
N ILE A 257 14.10 -22.98 -7.24
CA ILE A 257 13.89 -23.57 -8.58
C ILE A 257 14.27 -22.58 -9.68
N PHE A 258 13.91 -21.30 -9.52
CA PHE A 258 14.24 -20.26 -10.50
C PHE A 258 15.75 -20.01 -10.57
N LEU A 259 16.45 -20.04 -9.43
CA LEU A 259 17.90 -19.92 -9.36
C LEU A 259 18.61 -21.06 -10.12
N GLN A 260 18.14 -22.30 -9.97
CA GLN A 260 18.74 -23.46 -10.65
C GLN A 260 18.59 -23.41 -12.17
N ASN A 261 17.52 -22.79 -12.67
CA ASN A 261 17.19 -22.73 -14.10
C ASN A 261 17.66 -21.44 -14.79
N LYS A 262 18.62 -20.70 -14.22
CA LYS A 262 19.17 -19.43 -14.73
C LYS A 262 18.16 -18.28 -14.92
N PHE A 263 16.93 -18.38 -14.42
CA PHE A 263 15.95 -17.29 -14.48
C PHE A 263 16.33 -16.06 -13.65
N MET A 264 17.34 -16.18 -12.78
CA MET A 264 17.91 -15.06 -12.02
C MET A 264 18.85 -14.18 -12.84
N GLU A 265 19.07 -14.47 -14.13
CA GLU A 265 19.76 -13.56 -15.06
C GLU A 265 18.92 -12.28 -15.36
N ASP A 266 17.59 -12.33 -15.21
CA ASP A 266 16.74 -11.13 -15.25
C ASP A 266 16.85 -10.37 -13.92
N GLU A 267 17.52 -9.21 -13.95
CA GLU A 267 17.72 -8.31 -12.81
C GLU A 267 16.41 -8.03 -12.04
N SER A 268 15.29 -7.89 -12.74
CA SER A 268 13.99 -7.60 -12.11
C SER A 268 13.41 -8.80 -11.36
N ILE A 269 13.69 -10.03 -11.79
CA ILE A 269 13.28 -11.25 -11.09
C ILE A 269 14.23 -11.49 -9.92
N ALA A 270 15.53 -11.31 -10.18
CA ALA A 270 16.61 -11.44 -9.21
C ALA A 270 16.39 -10.51 -8.00
N HIS A 271 16.10 -9.24 -8.20
CA HIS A 271 15.86 -8.28 -7.11
C HIS A 271 14.71 -8.67 -6.17
N ARG A 272 13.70 -9.41 -6.67
CA ARG A 272 12.47 -9.74 -5.94
C ARG A 272 12.49 -11.12 -5.28
N LEU A 273 13.12 -12.08 -5.94
CA LEU A 273 13.12 -13.48 -5.50
C LEU A 273 14.42 -13.87 -4.80
N SER A 274 15.56 -13.25 -5.13
CA SER A 274 16.87 -13.68 -4.58
C SER A 274 16.95 -13.60 -3.06
N GLY A 275 16.32 -12.59 -2.45
CA GLY A 275 16.24 -12.46 -0.99
C GLY A 275 15.62 -13.69 -0.31
N TYR A 276 14.61 -14.33 -0.92
CA TYR A 276 13.99 -15.54 -0.38
C TYR A 276 14.92 -16.76 -0.43
N THR A 277 15.78 -16.84 -1.46
CA THR A 277 16.82 -17.88 -1.55
C THR A 277 17.92 -17.61 -0.54
N ILE A 278 18.36 -16.37 -0.38
CA ILE A 278 19.42 -15.98 0.54
C ILE A 278 19.01 -16.25 1.99
N MET A 279 17.75 -15.99 2.36
CA MET A 279 17.21 -16.34 3.67
C MET A 279 17.35 -17.83 4.03
N SER A 280 17.45 -18.73 3.05
CA SER A 280 17.66 -20.18 3.30
C SER A 280 19.13 -20.59 3.41
N LYS A 281 20.07 -19.67 3.15
CA LYS A 281 21.51 -19.94 3.06
C LYS A 281 22.35 -19.07 4.00
N ILE A 282 21.74 -18.07 4.63
CA ILE A 282 22.38 -17.13 5.55
C ILE A 282 22.70 -17.78 6.90
N ASP A 283 23.77 -17.30 7.54
CA ASP A 283 24.11 -17.68 8.90
C ASP A 283 22.93 -17.39 9.85
N MET A 284 22.74 -18.27 10.83
CA MET A 284 21.61 -18.16 11.76
C MET A 284 21.66 -16.87 12.57
N ASN A 285 22.84 -16.42 13.02
CA ASN A 285 22.95 -15.19 13.80
C ASN A 285 22.59 -13.97 12.96
N GLU A 286 23.08 -13.92 11.72
CA GLU A 286 22.74 -12.89 10.74
C GLU A 286 21.23 -12.88 10.43
N LEU A 287 20.60 -14.06 10.30
CA LEU A 287 19.15 -14.16 10.08
C LEU A 287 18.34 -13.67 11.28
N PHE A 288 18.74 -14.00 12.52
CA PHE A 288 17.99 -13.64 13.72
C PHE A 288 18.08 -12.14 14.04
N LEU A 289 19.28 -11.56 13.94
CA LEU A 289 19.55 -10.18 14.30
C LEU A 289 19.36 -9.20 13.14
N GLY A 290 19.51 -9.68 11.90
CA GLY A 290 19.48 -8.87 10.69
C GLY A 290 20.83 -8.22 10.39
N VAL A 291 21.01 -7.85 9.13
CA VAL A 291 22.27 -7.28 8.61
C VAL A 291 22.01 -5.91 7.96
N PRO A 292 22.70 -4.83 8.40
CA PRO A 292 22.38 -3.48 7.97
C PRO A 292 22.59 -3.24 6.47
N SER A 293 23.55 -3.94 5.87
CA SER A 293 23.90 -3.82 4.45
C SER A 293 24.00 -5.20 3.81
N LEU A 294 23.61 -5.31 2.54
CA LEU A 294 23.84 -6.53 1.77
C LEU A 294 25.34 -6.89 1.71
N LYS A 295 26.23 -5.89 1.75
CA LYS A 295 27.68 -6.10 1.68
C LYS A 295 28.24 -6.91 2.85
N ASP A 296 27.53 -6.92 3.97
CA ASP A 296 28.01 -7.55 5.21
C ASP A 296 27.51 -9.00 5.34
N LEU A 297 26.77 -9.52 4.35
CA LEU A 297 26.24 -10.89 4.34
C LEU A 297 27.34 -11.91 4.06
N SER A 298 27.58 -12.83 5.01
CA SER A 298 28.58 -13.90 4.86
C SER A 298 28.29 -14.85 3.68
N VAL A 299 27.02 -14.97 3.28
CA VAL A 299 26.54 -15.80 2.16
C VAL A 299 27.26 -15.49 0.84
N PHE A 300 27.62 -14.24 0.60
CA PHE A 300 28.29 -13.85 -0.65
C PHE A 300 29.73 -14.35 -0.74
N TYR A 301 30.38 -14.65 0.40
CA TYR A 301 31.68 -15.31 0.43
C TYR A 301 31.54 -16.83 0.25
N GLN A 302 30.46 -17.41 0.77
CA GLN A 302 30.21 -18.85 0.72
C GLN A 302 29.64 -19.32 -0.63
N TYR A 303 28.93 -18.45 -1.35
CA TYR A 303 28.28 -18.76 -2.62
C TYR A 303 28.59 -17.72 -3.70
N PRO A 304 29.76 -17.81 -4.37
CA PRO A 304 30.23 -16.81 -5.33
C PRO A 304 29.27 -16.53 -6.49
N TYR A 305 28.47 -17.51 -6.93
CA TYR A 305 27.47 -17.29 -7.99
C TYR A 305 26.36 -16.30 -7.58
N LEU A 306 26.15 -16.09 -6.28
CA LEU A 306 25.24 -15.06 -5.75
C LEU A 306 25.88 -13.67 -5.73
N GLN A 307 27.20 -13.53 -5.95
CA GLN A 307 27.84 -12.21 -6.04
C GLN A 307 27.38 -11.42 -7.27
N SER A 308 26.84 -12.07 -8.31
CA SER A 308 26.18 -11.38 -9.42
C SER A 308 25.05 -10.45 -8.94
N LEU A 309 24.37 -10.80 -7.84
CA LEU A 309 23.36 -9.96 -7.19
C LEU A 309 23.97 -8.77 -6.43
N TYR A 310 25.22 -8.91 -5.98
CA TYR A 310 25.99 -7.85 -5.34
C TYR A 310 26.47 -6.81 -6.37
N TYR A 311 26.85 -7.24 -7.58
CA TYR A 311 27.30 -6.34 -8.66
C TYR A 311 26.18 -5.55 -9.36
N ALA A 312 24.91 -5.86 -9.08
CA ALA A 312 23.75 -5.13 -9.59
C ALA A 312 23.41 -3.86 -8.76
N ASP A 313 24.32 -3.39 -7.89
CA ASP A 313 24.16 -2.19 -7.05
C ASP A 313 22.90 -2.18 -6.14
N PHE A 314 22.33 -3.36 -5.85
CA PHE A 314 21.23 -3.45 -4.92
C PHE A 314 21.69 -3.03 -3.52
N LYS A 315 21.07 -1.95 -2.99
CA LYS A 315 21.30 -1.52 -1.61
C LYS A 315 20.56 -2.41 -0.61
N GLN A 316 19.40 -2.92 -1.00
CA GLN A 316 18.46 -3.66 -0.18
C GLN A 316 17.63 -4.61 -1.04
N PHE A 317 17.08 -5.69 -0.46
CA PHE A 317 16.10 -6.53 -1.15
C PHE A 317 14.73 -5.84 -1.27
N ALA A 318 13.88 -6.33 -2.18
CA ALA A 318 12.47 -5.94 -2.24
C ALA A 318 11.59 -6.85 -1.36
N GLY A 319 10.43 -6.34 -0.94
CA GLY A 319 9.38 -7.13 -0.29
C GLY A 319 9.75 -7.67 1.09
N LEU A 320 9.26 -8.86 1.41
CA LEU A 320 9.40 -9.46 2.73
C LEU A 320 10.85 -9.81 3.11
N PRO A 321 11.72 -10.26 2.17
CA PRO A 321 13.13 -10.46 2.47
C PRO A 321 13.83 -9.20 2.95
N ASN A 322 13.40 -8.01 2.51
CA ASN A 322 13.96 -6.76 3.02
C ASN A 322 13.83 -6.69 4.55
N THR A 323 12.62 -6.94 5.05
CA THR A 323 12.31 -6.92 6.47
C THR A 323 13.07 -8.02 7.21
N ILE A 324 13.08 -9.25 6.70
CA ILE A 324 13.66 -10.37 7.45
C ILE A 324 15.19 -10.35 7.40
N VAL A 325 15.80 -10.07 6.26
CA VAL A 325 17.27 -10.08 6.13
C VAL A 325 17.89 -8.85 6.76
N HIS A 326 17.34 -7.65 6.55
CA HIS A 326 17.96 -6.43 7.09
C HIS A 326 17.60 -6.15 8.54
N GLN A 327 16.35 -6.43 8.93
CA GLN A 327 15.88 -6.16 10.29
C GLN A 327 15.87 -7.43 11.16
N GLY A 328 16.08 -8.62 10.60
CA GLY A 328 16.17 -9.86 11.35
C GLY A 328 14.82 -10.52 11.64
N LEU A 329 14.88 -11.84 11.86
CA LEU A 329 13.72 -12.67 12.15
C LEU A 329 13.03 -12.28 13.47
N ILE A 330 13.79 -11.84 14.49
CA ILE A 330 13.21 -11.38 15.76
C ILE A 330 12.29 -10.18 15.54
N PHE A 331 12.75 -9.21 14.75
CA PHE A 331 11.93 -8.06 14.40
C PHE A 331 10.69 -8.45 13.62
N PHE A 332 10.83 -9.37 12.66
CA PHE A 332 9.68 -9.88 11.92
C PHE A 332 8.66 -10.56 12.84
N ILE A 333 9.09 -11.40 13.79
CA ILE A 333 8.19 -12.05 14.77
C ILE A 333 7.48 -11.01 15.63
N ILE A 334 8.19 -9.97 16.09
CA ILE A 334 7.58 -8.85 16.83
C ILE A 334 6.51 -8.17 15.96
N CYS A 335 6.81 -7.86 14.70
CA CYS A 335 5.84 -7.31 13.76
C CYS A 335 4.61 -8.22 13.62
N MET A 336 4.80 -9.54 13.50
CA MET A 336 3.72 -10.52 13.39
C MET A 336 2.83 -10.56 14.64
N VAL A 337 3.41 -10.49 15.83
CA VAL A 337 2.67 -10.39 17.11
C VAL A 337 1.86 -9.10 17.14
N LEU A 338 2.45 -7.98 16.73
CA LEU A 338 1.80 -6.68 16.72
C LEU A 338 0.64 -6.61 15.72
N ILE A 339 0.79 -7.11 14.49
CA ILE A 339 -0.31 -7.15 13.53
C ILE A 339 -1.41 -8.13 13.98
N LYS A 340 -1.07 -9.22 14.66
CA LYS A 340 -2.06 -10.10 15.31
C LYS A 340 -2.85 -9.35 16.37
N PHE A 341 -2.20 -8.49 17.15
CA PHE A 341 -2.86 -7.65 18.14
C PHE A 341 -3.81 -6.61 17.50
N LEU A 342 -3.46 -6.13 16.30
CA LEU A 342 -4.34 -5.36 15.40
C LEU A 342 -5.41 -6.21 14.70
N ARG A 343 -5.53 -7.50 15.07
CA ARG A 343 -6.47 -8.50 14.56
C ARG A 343 -6.31 -8.82 13.08
N PHE A 344 -5.10 -8.71 12.52
CA PHE A 344 -4.83 -9.13 11.15
C PHE A 344 -5.01 -10.65 11.03
N GLY A 345 -5.76 -11.09 10.01
CA GLY A 345 -5.83 -12.49 9.60
C GLY A 345 -4.74 -12.83 8.59
N PHE A 346 -4.60 -14.11 8.22
CA PHE A 346 -3.62 -14.52 7.22
C PHE A 346 -3.87 -13.85 5.85
N SER A 347 -5.13 -13.70 5.45
CA SER A 347 -5.46 -12.96 4.21
C SER A 347 -5.00 -11.50 4.22
N ASP A 348 -5.04 -10.84 5.38
CA ASP A 348 -4.60 -9.46 5.54
C ASP A 348 -3.09 -9.34 5.34
N PHE A 349 -2.35 -10.29 5.94
CA PHE A 349 -0.92 -10.42 5.73
C PHE A 349 -0.60 -10.65 4.26
N LEU A 350 -1.26 -11.61 3.60
CA LEU A 350 -1.04 -11.88 2.17
C LEU A 350 -1.30 -10.65 1.30
N LEU A 351 -2.36 -9.89 1.54
CA LEU A 351 -2.66 -8.68 0.78
C LEU A 351 -1.55 -7.64 0.90
N VAL A 352 -1.12 -7.33 2.12
CA VAL A 352 -0.02 -6.37 2.34
C VAL A 352 1.26 -6.88 1.70
N THR A 353 1.58 -8.17 1.88
CA THR A 353 2.77 -8.81 1.32
C THR A 353 2.81 -8.76 -0.21
N LEU A 354 1.69 -9.04 -0.87
CA LEU A 354 1.59 -8.98 -2.34
C LEU A 354 1.68 -7.54 -2.85
N ILE A 355 1.02 -6.58 -2.18
CA ILE A 355 1.12 -5.15 -2.54
C ILE A 355 2.56 -4.64 -2.38
N CYS A 356 3.27 -5.10 -1.34
CA CYS A 356 4.65 -4.72 -1.07
C CYS A 356 5.68 -5.62 -1.78
N ALA A 357 5.29 -6.54 -2.67
CA ALA A 357 6.24 -7.51 -3.25
C ALA A 357 7.43 -6.88 -4.02
N THR A 358 7.34 -5.60 -4.34
CA THR A 358 8.33 -4.87 -5.16
C THR A 358 9.01 -3.73 -4.41
N THR A 359 8.61 -3.48 -3.15
CA THR A 359 9.11 -2.39 -2.33
C THR A 359 9.23 -2.81 -0.87
N ASP A 360 9.90 -2.02 -0.06
CA ASP A 360 9.91 -2.20 1.39
C ASP A 360 8.48 -2.07 1.99
N TYR A 361 8.16 -2.85 3.04
CA TYR A 361 6.86 -2.78 3.76
C TYR A 361 6.61 -1.41 4.38
N PHE A 362 7.70 -0.74 4.77
CA PHE A 362 7.64 0.54 5.45
C PHE A 362 7.81 1.72 4.50
N THR A 363 7.92 1.47 3.19
CA THR A 363 7.91 2.57 2.23
C THR A 363 6.56 3.28 2.28
N SER A 364 6.56 4.61 2.28
CA SER A 364 5.32 5.39 2.29
C SER A 364 4.85 5.77 0.89
N THR A 365 5.09 4.89 -0.10
CA THR A 365 4.50 5.02 -1.43
C THR A 365 2.99 4.85 -1.34
N SER A 366 2.29 5.51 -2.24
CA SER A 366 0.84 5.70 -2.15
C SER A 366 0.06 4.38 -2.16
N PHE A 367 0.48 3.42 -3.00
CA PHE A 367 -0.16 2.11 -3.07
C PHE A 367 0.07 1.25 -1.82
N VAL A 368 1.23 1.35 -1.17
CA VAL A 368 1.50 0.66 0.11
C VAL A 368 0.61 1.24 1.21
N VAL A 369 0.59 2.57 1.33
CA VAL A 369 -0.29 3.27 2.30
C VAL A 369 -1.75 2.90 2.07
N LEU A 370 -2.23 2.89 0.82
CA LEU A 370 -3.60 2.50 0.47
C LEU A 370 -3.86 1.01 0.78
N GLY A 371 -2.88 0.13 0.59
CA GLY A 371 -2.97 -1.28 0.93
C GLY A 371 -3.20 -1.50 2.43
N PHE A 372 -2.39 -0.84 3.27
CA PHE A 372 -2.60 -0.85 4.72
C PHE A 372 -3.94 -0.24 5.12
N PHE A 373 -4.30 0.91 4.53
CA PHE A 373 -5.60 1.55 4.74
C PHE A 373 -6.77 0.60 4.40
N PHE A 374 -6.71 -0.07 3.25
CA PHE A 374 -7.73 -1.04 2.83
C PHE A 374 -7.86 -2.19 3.83
N VAL A 375 -6.76 -2.78 4.29
CA VAL A 375 -6.81 -3.89 5.25
C VAL A 375 -7.37 -3.43 6.61
N LEU A 376 -6.94 -2.27 7.10
CA LEU A 376 -7.38 -1.71 8.38
C LEU A 376 -8.85 -1.27 8.36
N CYS A 377 -9.31 -0.66 7.26
CA CYS A 377 -10.65 -0.09 7.15
C CYS A 377 -11.69 -1.07 6.54
N SER A 378 -11.28 -2.07 5.74
CA SER A 378 -12.21 -3.07 5.18
C SER A 378 -12.96 -3.88 6.25
N LYS A 379 -12.41 -3.96 7.47
CA LYS A 379 -13.08 -4.61 8.62
C LYS A 379 -14.30 -3.81 9.12
N GLN A 380 -14.31 -2.49 8.95
CA GLN A 380 -15.46 -1.65 9.30
C GLN A 380 -16.57 -1.76 8.24
N ILE A 381 -16.23 -2.11 7.00
CA ILE A 381 -17.19 -2.30 5.90
C ILE A 381 -18.03 -3.58 6.15
N LYS A 382 -17.40 -4.68 6.61
CA LYS A 382 -18.12 -5.92 6.95
C LYS A 382 -18.99 -5.84 8.20
N GLN A 383 -18.58 -5.12 9.25
CA GLN A 383 -19.44 -4.94 10.44
C GLN A 383 -20.74 -4.20 10.11
N LYS A 384 -20.74 -3.31 9.10
CA LYS A 384 -21.97 -2.68 8.61
C LYS A 384 -22.84 -3.65 7.83
N GLU A 385 -22.27 -4.48 6.96
CA GLU A 385 -23.04 -5.49 6.19
C GLU A 385 -23.66 -6.57 7.07
N GLU A 386 -22.95 -7.06 8.11
CA GLU A 386 -23.51 -8.03 9.05
C GLU A 386 -24.62 -7.42 9.91
N VAL A 387 -24.49 -6.17 10.35
CA VAL A 387 -25.53 -5.46 11.13
C VAL A 387 -26.73 -5.07 10.27
N VAL A 388 -26.50 -4.66 9.02
CA VAL A 388 -27.59 -4.32 8.06
C VAL A 388 -28.37 -5.58 7.70
N ASN A 389 -27.71 -6.69 7.37
CA ASN A 389 -28.38 -7.98 7.12
C ASN A 389 -29.13 -8.51 8.35
N TYR A 390 -28.62 -8.28 9.56
CA TYR A 390 -29.34 -8.63 10.80
C TYR A 390 -30.58 -7.76 11.04
N SER A 391 -30.55 -6.49 10.61
CA SER A 391 -31.67 -5.55 10.75
C SER A 391 -32.74 -5.72 9.67
N GLU A 392 -32.36 -6.12 8.45
CA GLU A 392 -33.29 -6.41 7.35
C GLU A 392 -34.01 -7.75 7.57
N ASN A 393 -33.36 -8.75 8.17
CA ASN A 393 -33.99 -10.03 8.54
C ASN A 393 -34.98 -9.95 9.72
N LYS A 394 -35.15 -8.79 10.37
CA LYS A 394 -36.13 -8.58 11.45
C LYS A 394 -37.43 -7.88 11.01
N LYS A 395 -37.66 -7.68 9.71
CA LYS A 395 -38.85 -6.97 9.21
C LYS A 395 -40.11 -7.81 8.94
N TYR A 396 -40.14 -9.08 9.33
CA TYR A 396 -41.33 -9.92 9.33
C TYR A 396 -41.22 -10.82 10.57
N THR A 397 -42.13 -10.93 11.54
CA THR A 397 -43.58 -10.71 11.65
C THR A 397 -43.88 -10.26 13.09
N PHE A 398 -44.74 -9.25 13.27
CA PHE A 398 -45.50 -9.13 14.53
C PHE A 398 -46.75 -10.00 14.38
N PRO A 399 -46.96 -11.04 15.20
CA PRO A 399 -48.31 -11.54 15.36
C PRO A 399 -49.06 -10.49 16.19
N MET A 400 -50.02 -9.81 15.56
CA MET A 400 -51.04 -9.08 16.30
C MET A 400 -51.75 -10.09 17.20
N VAL A 401 -51.54 -9.99 18.50
CA VAL A 401 -52.43 -10.62 19.47
C VAL A 401 -53.70 -9.78 19.50
N ASN A 402 -54.76 -10.41 19.03
CA ASN A 402 -56.12 -9.93 18.92
C ASN A 402 -56.66 -9.61 20.33
N VAL A 403 -56.72 -8.33 20.71
CA VAL A 403 -57.33 -7.87 21.96
C VAL A 403 -58.86 -7.95 21.80
N LYS A 404 -59.42 -9.15 21.98
CA LYS A 404 -60.88 -9.34 22.09
C LYS A 404 -61.34 -10.16 23.29
N ASN A 405 -60.43 -10.66 24.13
CA ASN A 405 -60.80 -11.34 25.38
C ASN A 405 -60.12 -10.66 26.57
N MET A 406 -60.65 -9.51 26.99
CA MET A 406 -60.50 -9.05 28.37
C MET A 406 -61.73 -9.51 29.16
N PRO A 407 -61.57 -10.25 30.28
CA PRO A 407 -62.61 -10.31 31.29
C PRO A 407 -62.78 -8.91 31.88
N LYS A 408 -64.02 -8.42 31.92
CA LYS A 408 -64.36 -7.21 32.66
C LYS A 408 -64.06 -7.43 34.16
N SER A 409 -63.54 -6.36 34.76
CA SER A 409 -63.21 -6.22 36.17
C SER A 409 -64.32 -6.66 37.15
N SER A 410 -63.90 -7.32 38.22
CA SER A 410 -64.37 -7.07 39.59
C SER A 410 -63.18 -7.17 40.52
#